data_AF-A0A242K8W4-F1
#
_entry.id   AF-A0A242K8W4-F1
#
_cell.length_a   1.000
_cell.length_b   1.000
_cell.length_c   1.000
_cell.angle_alpha   90.00
_cell.angle_beta   90.00
_cell.angle_gamma   90.00
#
_symmetry.space_group_name_H-M   'P 1'
#
loop_
_entity.id
_entity.type
_entity.pdbx_description
1 polymer ?
#
loop_
_entity_poly.entity_id
_entity_poly.type
_entity_poly.pdbx_seq_one_letter_code
_entity_poly.pdbx_strand_id
1 'polypeptide(L)'
;MNRTEAIENAKRYWIQKGFDISKVQIIVKQSRPWCKPVVGYQKGSTVVVYEDKAKEYHVALDVVIAHEIGHYLGFRHYDTNHPIMRGRAQELGGMTL
;
A
#
# COMPACT_ATOMS: atom_id res chain seq x y z
N MET A 1 14.47 -5.32 -3.95
CA MET A 1 13.18 -5.33 -4.64
C MET A 1 13.03 -4.04 -5.44
N ASN A 2 12.72 -4.14 -6.73
CA ASN A 2 12.44 -2.96 -7.57
C ASN A 2 10.94 -2.59 -7.51
N ARG A 3 10.55 -1.44 -8.08
CA ARG A 3 9.15 -0.96 -8.02
C ARG A 3 8.15 -1.92 -8.67
N THR A 4 8.53 -2.54 -9.79
CA THR A 4 7.67 -3.47 -10.52
C THR A 4 7.37 -4.70 -9.68
N GLU A 5 8.40 -5.31 -9.09
CA GLU A 5 8.28 -6.45 -8.18
C GLU A 5 7.37 -6.12 -6.98
N ALA A 6 7.54 -4.94 -6.37
CA ALA A 6 6.73 -4.55 -5.22
C ALA A 6 5.24 -4.41 -5.57
N ILE A 7 4.95 -3.84 -6.75
CA ILE A 7 3.58 -3.72 -7.27
C ILE A 7 2.98 -5.11 -7.54
N GLU A 8 3.75 -6.01 -8.16
CA GLU A 8 3.29 -7.37 -8.48
C GLU A 8 2.99 -8.18 -7.22
N ASN A 9 3.87 -8.13 -6.21
CA ASN A 9 3.65 -8.80 -4.92
C ASN A 9 2.40 -8.27 -4.21
N ALA A 10 2.23 -6.95 -4.15
CA ALA A 10 1.05 -6.33 -3.55
C ALA A 10 -0.26 -6.70 -4.26
N LYS A 11 -0.24 -6.75 -5.59
CA LYS A 11 -1.38 -7.21 -6.38
C LYS A 11 -1.69 -8.68 -6.13
N ARG A 12 -0.66 -9.53 -6.15
CA ARG A 12 -0.77 -10.97 -5.92
C ARG A 12 -1.42 -11.27 -4.57
N TYR A 13 -1.04 -10.55 -3.51
CA TYR A 13 -1.61 -10.71 -2.18
C TYR A 13 -3.15 -10.60 -2.17
N TRP A 14 -3.72 -9.61 -2.85
CA TRP A 14 -5.18 -9.41 -2.91
C TRP A 14 -5.89 -10.35 -3.89
N ILE A 15 -5.26 -10.66 -5.03
CA ILE A 15 -5.78 -11.62 -5.99
C ILE A 15 -5.92 -13.01 -5.36
N GLN A 16 -4.91 -13.46 -4.59
CA GLN A 16 -4.95 -14.75 -3.89
C GLN A 16 -6.05 -14.82 -2.83
N LYS A 17 -6.53 -13.67 -2.35
CA LYS A 17 -7.66 -13.56 -1.41
C LYS A 17 -9.02 -13.45 -2.11
N GLY A 18 -9.05 -13.51 -3.44
CA GLY A 18 -10.28 -13.52 -4.24
C GLY A 18 -10.82 -12.13 -4.60
N PHE A 19 -10.02 -11.06 -4.46
CA PHE A 19 -10.45 -9.71 -4.82
C PHE A 19 -10.11 -9.35 -6.27
N ASP A 20 -11.06 -8.71 -6.96
CA ASP A 20 -10.80 -8.09 -8.27
C ASP A 20 -10.19 -6.70 -8.09
N ILE A 21 -8.93 -6.57 -8.49
CA ILE A 21 -8.17 -5.31 -8.52
C ILE A 21 -7.73 -4.93 -9.94
N SER A 22 -8.36 -5.50 -10.97
CA SER A 22 -7.99 -5.27 -12.38
C SER A 22 -8.00 -3.80 -12.79
N LYS A 23 -8.85 -2.99 -12.14
CA LYS A 23 -9.00 -1.56 -12.39
C LYS A 23 -8.04 -0.68 -11.58
N VAL A 24 -7.28 -1.24 -10.62
CA VAL A 24 -6.39 -0.44 -9.78
C VAL A 24 -5.14 0.00 -10.54
N GLN A 25 -4.91 1.31 -10.57
CA GLN A 25 -3.69 1.90 -11.09
C GLN A 25 -2.79 2.28 -9.92
N ILE A 26 -1.52 1.87 -9.95
CA ILE A 26 -0.58 2.12 -8.86
C ILE A 26 0.51 3.07 -9.36
N ILE A 27 0.67 4.20 -8.69
CA ILE A 27 1.71 5.19 -8.98
C ILE A 27 2.63 5.29 -7.76
N VAL A 28 3.88 4.87 -7.92
CA VAL A 28 4.93 5.05 -6.92
C VAL A 28 5.75 6.29 -7.26
N LYS A 29 5.87 7.23 -6.33
CA LYS A 29 6.63 8.48 -6.52
C LYS A 29 7.35 8.90 -5.24
N GLN A 30 8.20 9.94 -5.33
CA GLN A 30 8.78 10.59 -4.17
C GLN A 30 7.80 11.62 -3.58
N SER A 31 7.81 11.78 -2.26
CA SER A 31 7.10 12.88 -1.61
C SER A 31 7.79 14.21 -1.90
N ARG A 32 7.02 15.31 -1.81
CA ARG A 32 7.53 16.68 -1.86
C ARG A 32 7.54 17.24 -0.44
N PRO A 33 8.34 18.27 -0.13
CA PRO A 33 8.44 18.83 1.23
C PRO A 33 7.09 19.23 1.86
N TRP A 34 6.10 19.60 1.05
CA TRP A 34 4.74 19.97 1.48
C TRP A 34 3.71 18.85 1.37
N CYS A 35 4.12 17.62 1.02
CA CYS A 35 3.21 16.48 1.02
C CYS A 35 2.75 16.16 2.44
N LYS A 36 1.50 15.71 2.57
CA LYS A 36 0.96 15.23 3.84
C LYS A 36 1.83 14.08 4.38
N PRO A 37 1.94 13.90 5.70
CA PRO A 37 2.73 12.84 6.33
C PRO A 37 2.04 11.47 6.23
N VAL A 38 1.68 11.06 5.01
CA VAL A 38 1.04 9.79 4.69
C VAL A 38 1.97 8.98 3.79
N VAL A 39 1.88 7.66 3.86
CA VAL A 39 2.65 6.76 2.97
C VAL A 39 2.04 6.66 1.57
N GLY A 40 0.77 7.02 1.44
CA GLY A 40 0.00 6.88 0.23
C GLY A 40 -1.39 7.47 0.38
N TYR A 41 -2.13 7.45 -0.72
CA TYR A 41 -3.54 7.77 -0.76
C TYR A 41 -4.17 7.22 -2.04
N GLN A 42 -5.48 7.05 -1.99
CA GLN A 42 -6.33 6.65 -3.09
C GLN A 42 -7.11 7.84 -3.67
N LYS A 43 -7.23 7.91 -4.99
CA LYS A 43 -8.06 8.87 -5.72
C LYS A 43 -8.77 8.14 -6.86
N GLY A 44 -10.04 7.81 -6.68
CA GLY A 44 -10.78 6.99 -7.63
C GLY A 44 -10.16 5.60 -7.75
N SER A 45 -9.78 5.18 -8.95
CA SER A 45 -9.11 3.91 -9.21
C SER A 45 -7.58 3.97 -9.08
N THR A 46 -7.02 5.12 -8.71
CA THR A 46 -5.58 5.31 -8.58
C THR A 46 -5.15 5.23 -7.12
N VAL A 47 -4.21 4.33 -6.83
CA VAL A 47 -3.45 4.25 -5.58
C VAL A 47 -2.09 4.93 -5.80
N VAL A 48 -1.79 5.93 -4.99
CA VAL A 48 -0.52 6.65 -5.02
C VAL A 48 0.28 6.31 -3.78
N VAL A 49 1.53 5.92 -3.93
CA VAL A 49 2.43 5.56 -2.83
C VAL A 49 3.71 6.40 -2.90
N TYR A 50 4.16 6.85 -1.73
CA TYR A 50 5.39 7.61 -1.53
C TYR A 50 6.52 6.69 -1.07
N GLU A 51 7.47 6.39 -1.95
CA GLU A 51 8.52 5.39 -1.63
C GLU A 51 9.52 5.86 -0.57
N ASP A 52 9.78 7.17 -0.49
CA ASP A 52 10.63 7.77 0.52
C ASP A 52 9.98 7.67 1.90
N LYS A 53 8.65 7.82 1.97
CA LYS A 53 7.90 7.62 3.22
C LYS A 53 7.87 6.17 3.66
N ALA A 54 7.75 5.22 2.74
CA ALA A 54 7.91 3.80 3.06
C ALA A 54 9.30 3.51 3.67
N LYS A 55 10.36 4.09 3.08
CA LYS A 55 11.74 3.98 3.60
C LYS A 55 11.91 4.65 4.95
N GLU A 56 11.42 5.88 5.13
CA GLU A 56 11.47 6.67 6.38
C GLU A 56 10.82 5.91 7.54
N TYR A 57 9.73 5.18 7.27
CA TYR A 57 9.03 4.40 8.28
C TYR A 57 9.50 2.94 8.37
N HIS A 58 10.55 2.55 7.65
CA HIS A 58 11.09 1.19 7.64
C HIS A 58 10.05 0.12 7.28
N VAL A 59 9.15 0.42 6.34
CA VAL A 59 8.11 -0.49 5.85
C VAL A 59 8.44 -0.92 4.43
N ALA A 60 8.28 -2.22 4.15
CA ALA A 60 8.48 -2.74 2.81
C ALA A 60 7.49 -2.10 1.82
N LEU A 61 7.98 -1.75 0.62
CA LEU A 61 7.18 -0.97 -0.34
C LEU A 61 5.95 -1.75 -0.83
N ASP A 62 6.07 -3.06 -0.99
CA ASP A 62 4.97 -3.97 -1.35
C ASP A 62 3.88 -4.02 -0.26
N VAL A 63 4.26 -4.05 1.02
CA VAL A 63 3.35 -3.97 2.16
C VAL A 63 2.56 -2.66 2.13
N VAL A 64 3.25 -1.53 1.91
CA VAL A 64 2.58 -0.22 1.79
C VAL A 64 1.62 -0.19 0.60
N ILE A 65 2.03 -0.69 -0.57
CA ILE A 65 1.15 -0.75 -1.74
C ILE A 65 -0.07 -1.62 -1.44
N ALA A 66 0.12 -2.79 -0.82
CA ALA A 66 -0.99 -3.68 -0.48
C ALA A 66 -1.95 -3.06 0.55
N HIS A 67 -1.43 -2.31 1.53
CA HIS A 67 -2.23 -1.54 2.47
C HIS A 67 -3.14 -0.54 1.76
N GLU A 68 -2.59 0.26 0.84
CA GLU A 68 -3.35 1.26 0.10
C GLU A 68 -4.34 0.64 -0.90
N ILE A 69 -4.03 -0.53 -1.50
CA ILE A 69 -5.00 -1.31 -2.27
C ILE A 69 -6.17 -1.76 -1.37
N GLY A 70 -5.90 -2.10 -0.11
CA GLY A 70 -6.96 -2.44 0.86
C GLY A 70 -7.94 -1.29 1.06
N HIS A 71 -7.46 -0.06 1.14
CA HIS A 71 -8.33 1.12 1.16
C HIS A 71 -9.12 1.32 -0.14
N TYR A 72 -8.51 1.05 -1.29
CA TYR A 72 -9.24 1.04 -2.57
C TYR A 72 -10.37 -0.01 -2.58
N LEU A 73 -10.16 -1.18 -1.97
CA LEU A 73 -11.16 -2.23 -1.82
C LEU A 73 -12.24 -1.92 -0.76
N GLY A 74 -12.13 -0.79 -0.05
CA GLY A 74 -13.09 -0.35 0.95
C GLY A 74 -12.77 -0.75 2.39
N PHE A 75 -11.63 -1.40 2.64
CA PHE A 75 -11.20 -1.73 3.99
C PHE A 75 -10.73 -0.48 4.74
N ARG A 76 -11.18 -0.35 5.99
CA ARG A 76 -10.77 0.74 6.87
C ARG A 76 -9.47 0.38 7.58
N HIS A 77 -8.79 1.40 8.12
CA HIS A 77 -7.74 1.16 9.10
C HIS A 77 -8.29 0.34 10.26
N TYR A 78 -7.45 -0.53 10.82
CA TYR A 78 -7.76 -1.45 11.91
C TYR A 78 -8.81 -2.51 11.57
N ASP A 79 -9.00 -2.82 10.28
CA ASP A 79 -9.76 -4.01 9.88
C ASP A 79 -9.06 -5.27 10.43
N THR A 80 -9.76 -6.00 11.29
CA THR A 80 -9.20 -7.14 12.02
C THR A 80 -9.10 -8.39 11.17
N ASN A 81 -9.86 -8.46 10.06
CA ASN A 81 -9.90 -9.61 9.16
C ASN A 81 -8.70 -9.62 8.20
N HIS A 82 -8.08 -8.47 7.96
CA HIS A 82 -6.96 -8.33 7.05
C HIS A 82 -5.71 -7.83 7.81
N PRO A 83 -4.71 -8.68 8.06
CA PRO A 83 -3.48 -8.29 8.79
C PRO A 83 -2.80 -7.05 8.23
N ILE A 84 -2.77 -6.90 6.89
CA ILE A 84 -2.22 -5.72 6.21
C ILE A 84 -2.95 -4.41 6.53
N MET A 85 -4.18 -4.49 7.07
CA MET A 85 -5.00 -3.33 7.44
C MET A 85 -5.01 -3.05 8.94
N ARG A 86 -4.30 -3.85 9.77
CA ARG A 86 -4.30 -3.75 11.25
C ARG A 86 -3.45 -2.60 11.80
N GLY A 87 -3.65 -1.40 11.28
CA GLY A 87 -2.93 -0.21 11.71
C GLY A 87 -2.88 0.83 10.62
N ARG A 88 -2.10 1.88 10.86
CA ARG A 88 -1.55 2.75 9.84
C ARG A 88 -0.38 2.03 9.17
N ALA A 89 -0.07 2.34 7.93
CA ALA A 89 1.07 1.71 7.26
C ALA A 89 2.41 1.82 8.01
N GLN A 90 2.62 2.93 8.73
CA GLN A 90 3.78 3.15 9.63
C GLN A 90 3.94 2.05 10.70
N GLU A 91 2.84 1.42 11.10
CA GLU A 91 2.77 0.42 12.16
C GLU A 91 2.97 -1.01 11.61
N LEU A 92 3.13 -1.16 10.29
CA LEU A 92 3.36 -2.44 9.62
C LEU A 92 4.84 -2.79 9.45
N GLY A 93 5.72 -2.13 10.22
CA GLY A 93 7.16 -2.39 10.21
C GLY A 93 7.47 -3.87 10.45
N GLY A 94 8.36 -4.43 9.63
CA GLY A 94 8.76 -5.85 9.71
C GLY A 94 7.82 -6.85 9.02
N MET A 95 6.69 -6.42 8.47
CA MET A 95 5.84 -7.27 7.62
C MET A 95 6.47 -7.44 6.23
N THR A 96 6.22 -8.60 5.60
CA THR A 96 6.62 -8.92 4.22
C THR A 96 5.48 -9.65 3.50
N LEU A 97 5.43 -9.57 2.16
CA LEU A 97 4.44 -10.25 1.31
C LEU A 97 5.05 -11.39 0.50
#